data_AF-A0A9X2CC28-F1
#
_entry.id   AF-A0A9X2CC28-F1
#
_cell.length_a   1.000
_cell.length_b   1.000
_cell.length_c   1.000
_cell.angle_alpha   90.00
_cell.angle_beta   90.00
_cell.angle_gamma   90.00
#
_symmetry.space_group_name_H-M   'P 1'
#
loop_
_entity.id
_entity.type
_entity.pdbx_description
1 polymer ?
#
loop_
_entity_poly.entity_id
_entity_poly.type
_entity_poly.pdbx_seq_one_letter_code
_entity_poly.pdbx_strand_id
1 'polypeptide(L)'
;MKIAFYLCLLTAMLHLPTAFANQKIEIQHYEAQSLVSSGKILSLDVTLTSIQAMCHGKLIDAHLYQDQGDWRYEIQIRTNSGLLVELLLDASTGQLAQPTRLPASCNPETL
;
A
#
# COMPACT_ATOMS: atom_id res chain seq x y z
N MET A 1 -33.14 -49.68 -11.09
CA MET A 1 -33.44 -48.79 -9.94
C MET A 1 -32.14 -48.44 -9.23
N LYS A 2 -31.39 -47.41 -9.67
CA LYS A 2 -30.13 -46.97 -9.03
C LYS A 2 -29.60 -45.61 -9.51
N ILE A 3 -30.34 -44.91 -10.38
CA ILE A 3 -29.89 -43.65 -10.99
C ILE A 3 -30.46 -42.42 -10.26
N ALA A 4 -31.53 -42.58 -9.48
CA ALA A 4 -32.24 -41.48 -8.84
C ALA A 4 -31.55 -40.89 -7.59
N PHE A 5 -30.49 -41.52 -7.06
CA PHE A 5 -29.82 -41.04 -5.84
C PHE A 5 -28.69 -40.04 -6.08
N TYR A 6 -28.21 -39.89 -7.32
CA TYR A 6 -27.09 -39.00 -7.63
C TYR A 6 -27.49 -37.53 -7.83
N LEU A 7 -28.78 -37.21 -7.93
CA LEU A 7 -29.23 -35.85 -8.23
C LEU A 7 -29.29 -34.91 -7.01
N CYS A 8 -29.27 -35.43 -5.78
CA CYS A 8 -29.31 -34.60 -4.56
C CYS A 8 -27.94 -34.22 -3.99
N LEU A 9 -26.84 -34.81 -4.45
CA LEU A 9 -25.51 -34.55 -3.91
C LEU A 9 -24.74 -33.45 -4.66
N LEU A 10 -25.26 -32.97 -5.80
CA LEU A 10 -24.58 -31.97 -6.63
C LEU A 10 -24.93 -30.51 -6.27
N THR A 11 -26.00 -30.27 -5.50
CA THR A 11 -26.48 -28.91 -5.22
C THR A 11 -25.86 -28.25 -4.00
N ALA A 12 -25.05 -28.96 -3.21
CA ALA A 12 -24.46 -28.43 -1.96
C ALA A 12 -23.06 -27.81 -2.12
N MET A 13 -22.43 -27.85 -3.30
CA MET A 13 -21.03 -27.42 -3.49
C MET A 13 -20.81 -25.99 -4.01
N LEU A 14 -21.85 -25.17 -4.16
CA LEU A 14 -21.77 -23.87 -4.84
C LEU A 14 -21.85 -22.64 -3.92
N HIS A 15 -21.59 -22.80 -2.63
CA HIS A 15 -21.41 -21.66 -1.71
C HIS A 15 -19.94 -21.54 -1.28
N LEU A 16 -19.02 -21.42 -2.23
CA LEU A 16 -17.71 -20.88 -1.90
C LEU A 16 -17.88 -19.37 -1.66
N PRO A 17 -17.53 -18.85 -0.48
CA PRO A 17 -17.47 -17.40 -0.30
C PRO A 17 -16.44 -16.86 -1.29
N THR A 18 -16.88 -15.98 -2.18
CA THR A 18 -16.00 -15.20 -3.03
C THR A 18 -15.13 -14.34 -2.11
N ALA A 19 -13.91 -14.81 -1.82
CA ALA A 19 -12.90 -13.97 -1.23
C ALA A 19 -12.60 -12.86 -2.26
N PHE A 20 -13.06 -11.64 -1.97
CA PHE A 20 -12.67 -10.48 -2.75
C PHE A 20 -11.17 -10.28 -2.53
N ALA A 21 -10.37 -10.67 -3.52
CA ALA A 21 -8.96 -10.32 -3.55
C ALA A 21 -8.89 -8.79 -3.69
N ASN A 22 -8.45 -8.12 -2.63
CA ASN A 22 -8.24 -6.68 -2.63
C ASN A 22 -7.01 -6.39 -3.49
N GLN A 23 -7.22 -6.05 -4.75
CA GLN A 23 -6.12 -5.80 -5.69
C GLN A 23 -5.64 -4.35 -5.51
N LYS A 24 -4.35 -4.18 -5.19
CA LYS A 24 -3.68 -2.87 -5.30
C LYS A 24 -3.62 -2.50 -6.78
N ILE A 25 -4.24 -1.39 -7.16
CA ILE A 25 -4.21 -0.88 -8.54
C ILE A 25 -3.13 0.20 -8.61
N GLU A 26 -2.01 -0.14 -9.24
CA GLU A 26 -0.98 0.82 -9.58
C GLU A 26 -1.44 1.70 -10.75
N ILE A 27 -1.19 3.00 -10.67
CA ILE A 27 -1.69 3.99 -11.63
C ILE A 27 -0.59 4.54 -12.51
N GLN A 28 -0.99 5.02 -13.70
CA GLN A 28 -0.07 5.60 -14.67
C GLN A 28 0.43 6.98 -14.21
N HIS A 29 1.64 7.34 -14.64
CA HIS A 29 2.32 8.55 -14.17
C HIS A 29 1.53 9.86 -14.38
N TYR A 30 0.82 10.00 -15.50
CA TYR A 30 0.01 11.21 -15.76
C TYR A 30 -1.16 11.38 -14.77
N GLU A 31 -1.61 10.29 -14.17
CA GLU A 31 -2.71 10.29 -13.22
C GLU A 31 -2.27 10.85 -11.86
N ALA A 32 -1.03 10.55 -11.44
CA ALA A 32 -0.43 11.10 -10.23
C ALA A 32 -0.38 12.64 -10.25
N GLN A 33 0.00 13.24 -11.38
CA GLN A 33 0.07 14.70 -11.51
C GLN A 33 -1.32 15.36 -11.36
N SER A 34 -2.37 14.73 -11.90
CA SER A 34 -3.75 15.20 -11.76
C SER A 34 -4.24 15.10 -10.30
N LEU A 35 -3.89 14.02 -9.60
CA LEU A 35 -4.24 13.84 -8.18
C LEU A 35 -3.57 14.91 -7.29
N VAL A 36 -2.30 15.23 -7.55
CA VAL A 36 -1.59 16.31 -6.84
C VAL A 36 -2.22 17.66 -7.17
N SER A 37 -2.46 17.94 -8.45
CA SER A 37 -3.00 19.25 -8.89
C SER A 37 -4.44 19.50 -8.39
N SER A 38 -5.21 18.43 -8.18
CA SER A 38 -6.55 18.50 -7.60
C SER A 38 -6.57 18.53 -6.06
N GLY A 39 -5.41 18.42 -5.41
CA GLY A 39 -5.30 18.40 -3.94
C GLY A 39 -5.80 17.10 -3.29
N LYS A 40 -6.04 16.04 -4.07
CA LYS A 40 -6.47 14.73 -3.53
C LYS A 40 -5.35 14.00 -2.80
N ILE A 41 -4.10 14.24 -3.21
CA ILE A 41 -2.90 13.70 -2.57
C ILE A 41 -1.82 14.77 -2.44
N LEU A 42 -0.92 14.59 -1.48
CA LEU A 42 0.34 15.34 -1.41
C LEU A 42 1.27 14.92 -2.55
N SER A 43 2.11 15.84 -3.01
CA SER A 43 3.19 15.48 -3.94
C SER A 43 4.21 14.57 -3.28
N LEU A 44 4.91 13.74 -4.07
CA LEU A 44 6.00 12.90 -3.59
C LEU A 44 7.08 13.70 -2.84
N ASP A 45 7.45 14.89 -3.31
CA ASP A 45 8.49 15.72 -2.67
C ASP A 45 8.11 16.15 -1.23
N VAL A 46 6.86 16.56 -1.04
CA VAL A 46 6.31 16.90 0.29
C VAL A 46 6.32 15.67 1.20
N THR A 47 5.90 14.51 0.68
CA THR A 47 5.92 13.23 1.42
C THR A 47 7.34 12.80 1.80
N LEU A 48 8.32 12.92 0.89
CA LEU A 48 9.71 12.58 1.18
C LEU A 48 10.32 13.53 2.21
N THR A 49 9.93 14.80 2.19
CA THR A 49 10.36 15.78 3.19
C THR A 49 9.86 15.41 4.60
N SER A 50 8.61 14.96 4.74
CA SER A 50 8.10 14.52 6.05
C SER A 50 8.77 13.23 6.53
N ILE A 51 9.07 12.31 5.63
CA ILE A 51 9.76 11.04 5.93
C ILE A 51 11.17 11.29 6.46
N GLN A 52 11.89 12.29 5.96
CA GLN A 52 13.25 12.61 6.43
C GLN A 52 13.30 12.91 7.93
N ALA A 53 12.21 13.42 8.53
CA ALA A 53 12.12 13.66 9.97
C ALA A 53 11.99 12.36 10.80
N MET A 54 11.68 11.23 10.16
CA MET A 54 11.42 9.95 10.83
C MET A 54 12.43 8.86 10.46
N CYS A 55 12.93 8.85 9.22
CA CYS A 55 13.77 7.79 8.69
C CYS A 55 14.85 8.33 7.75
N HIS A 56 16.11 8.27 8.19
CA HIS A 56 17.25 8.64 7.37
C HIS A 56 17.71 7.48 6.47
N GLY A 57 17.96 7.80 5.19
CA GLY A 57 18.46 6.84 4.23
C GLY A 57 18.34 7.32 2.78
N LYS A 58 18.56 6.40 1.85
CA LYS A 58 18.40 6.63 0.41
C LYS A 58 17.07 6.06 -0.05
N LEU A 59 16.28 6.85 -0.77
CA LEU A 59 15.11 6.37 -1.48
C LEU A 59 15.55 5.30 -2.49
N ILE A 60 14.92 4.13 -2.43
CA ILE A 60 15.12 3.03 -3.36
C ILE A 60 13.95 2.97 -4.34
N ASP A 61 12.72 3.09 -3.83
CA ASP A 61 11.52 3.04 -4.65
C ASP A 61 10.36 3.82 -4.04
N ALA A 62 9.40 4.23 -4.88
CA ALA A 62 8.18 4.92 -4.48
C ALA A 62 7.02 4.53 -5.40
N HIS A 63 6.01 3.86 -4.83
CA HIS A 63 4.78 3.52 -5.53
C HIS A 63 3.60 4.32 -5.00
N LEU A 64 2.70 4.70 -5.90
CA LEU A 64 1.40 5.28 -5.60
C LEU A 64 0.31 4.31 -6.09
N TYR A 65 -0.59 3.93 -5.20
CA TYR A 65 -1.72 3.05 -5.55
C TYR A 65 -2.95 3.40 -4.74
N GLN A 66 -4.09 2.89 -5.19
CA GLN A 66 -5.33 2.93 -4.43
C GLN A 66 -5.56 1.60 -3.71
N ASP A 67 -5.94 1.66 -2.44
CA ASP A 67 -6.33 0.51 -1.62
C ASP A 67 -7.59 0.83 -0.83
N GLN A 68 -8.66 0.06 -1.06
CA GLN A 68 -9.99 0.26 -0.46
C GLN A 68 -10.56 1.68 -0.60
N GLY A 69 -10.19 2.37 -1.68
CA GLY A 69 -10.60 3.75 -1.95
C GLY A 69 -9.62 4.81 -1.44
N ASP A 70 -8.70 4.45 -0.55
CA ASP A 70 -7.68 5.34 -0.01
C ASP A 70 -6.44 5.37 -0.91
N TRP A 71 -5.86 6.55 -1.09
CA TRP A 71 -4.59 6.69 -1.79
C TRP A 71 -3.43 6.40 -0.85
N ARG A 72 -2.49 5.56 -1.29
CA ARG A 72 -1.35 5.11 -0.50
C ARG A 72 -0.04 5.37 -1.23
N TYR A 73 0.93 5.89 -0.47
CA TYR A 73 2.34 5.86 -0.86
C TYR A 73 3.03 4.68 -0.17
N GLU A 74 3.72 3.85 -0.95
CA GLU A 74 4.64 2.84 -0.44
C GLU A 74 6.06 3.24 -0.82
N ILE A 75 6.85 3.59 0.19
CA ILE A 75 8.17 4.19 0.04
C ILE A 75 9.19 3.22 0.59
N GLN A 76 10.12 2.79 -0.26
CA GLN A 76 11.23 1.92 0.14
C GLN A 76 12.50 2.75 0.35
N ILE A 77 13.10 2.62 1.52
CA ILE A 77 14.30 3.37 1.92
C ILE A 77 15.38 2.38 2.33
N ARG A 78 16.59 2.58 1.82
CA ARG A 78 17.78 1.95 2.37
C ARG A 78 18.33 2.84 3.47
N THR A 79 18.21 2.40 4.71
CA THR A 79 18.74 3.13 5.87
C THR A 79 20.26 3.27 5.79
N ASN A 80 20.83 4.17 6.57
CA ASN A 80 22.29 4.33 6.66
C ASN A 80 23.00 3.08 7.19
N SER A 81 22.31 2.23 7.96
CA SER A 81 22.80 0.91 8.38
C SER A 81 22.75 -0.15 7.28
N GLY A 82 22.21 0.18 6.10
CA GLY A 82 22.11 -0.71 4.93
C GLY A 82 20.83 -1.53 4.85
N LEU A 83 19.93 -1.41 5.84
CA LEU A 83 18.66 -2.14 5.88
C LEU A 83 17.65 -1.54 4.90
N LEU A 84 16.92 -2.38 4.18
CA LEU A 84 15.77 -1.94 3.38
C LEU A 84 14.53 -1.90 4.27
N VAL A 85 13.86 -0.76 4.32
CA VAL A 85 12.61 -0.56 5.04
C VAL A 85 11.52 -0.08 4.08
N GLU A 86 10.30 -0.53 4.32
CA GLU A 86 9.10 -0.07 3.61
C GLU A 86 8.28 0.79 4.57
N LEU A 87 7.89 1.97 4.09
CA LEU A 87 6.98 2.89 4.79
C LEU A 87 5.69 2.99 3.98
N LEU A 88 4.58 2.69 4.62
CA LEU A 88 3.26 2.88 4.05
C LEU A 88 2.63 4.16 4.60
N LEU A 89 2.27 5.08 3.73
CA LEU A 89 1.70 6.36 4.09
C LEU A 89 0.34 6.57 3.42
N ASP A 90 -0.54 7.26 4.12
CA ASP A 90 -1.72 7.87 3.53
C ASP A 90 -1.29 9.01 2.61
N ALA A 91 -1.62 8.93 1.32
CA ALA A 91 -1.14 9.91 0.35
C ALA A 91 -1.82 11.27 0.47
N SER A 92 -2.99 11.36 1.13
CA SER A 92 -3.70 12.62 1.35
C SER A 92 -3.13 13.43 2.52
N THR A 93 -2.58 12.74 3.52
CA THR A 93 -2.09 13.36 4.77
C THR A 93 -0.57 13.25 4.97
N GLY A 94 0.09 12.33 4.27
CA GLY A 94 1.51 12.02 4.46
C GLY A 94 1.82 11.32 5.79
N GLN A 95 0.80 10.83 6.50
CA GLN A 95 0.96 10.12 7.77
C GLN A 95 1.13 8.63 7.53
N LEU A 96 1.79 7.93 8.46
CA LEU A 96 1.89 6.46 8.40
C LEU A 96 0.49 5.84 8.42
N ALA A 97 0.20 5.00 7.43
CA ALA A 97 -1.06 4.28 7.36
C ALA A 97 -1.00 3.03 8.23
N GLN A 98 -2.10 2.74 8.93
CA GLN A 98 -2.25 1.47 9.62
C GLN A 98 -2.36 0.31 8.61
N PRO A 99 -1.90 -0.90 8.95
CA PRO A 99 -1.34 -1.31 10.25
C PRO A 99 0.15 -1.01 10.42
N THR A 100 0.80 -0.39 9.44
CA THR A 100 2.25 -0.21 9.41
C THR A 100 2.71 0.78 10.48
N ARG A 101 3.67 0.36 11.30
CA ARG A 101 4.37 1.21 12.27
C ARG A 101 5.76 1.54 11.74
N LEU A 102 6.28 2.70 12.14
CA LEU A 102 7.65 3.08 11.81
C LEU A 102 8.61 1.96 12.26
N PRO A 103 9.42 1.37 11.35
CA PRO A 103 10.38 0.34 11.71
C PRO A 103 11.41 0.88 12.70
N ALA A 104 11.86 0.05 13.65
CA ALA A 104 12.84 0.47 14.67
C ALA A 104 14.21 0.88 14.07
N SER A 105 14.51 0.47 12.84
CA SER A 105 15.69 0.88 12.09
C SER A 105 15.60 2.29 11.52
N CYS A 106 14.40 2.89 11.51
CA CYS A 106 14.22 4.31 11.24
C CYS A 106 14.44 5.09 12.53
N ASN A 107 15.57 5.81 12.59
CA ASN A 107 15.90 6.71 13.70
C ASN A 107 16.14 8.13 13.16
N PRO A 108 15.58 9.18 13.80
CA PRO A 108 15.93 10.56 13.51
C PRO A 108 17.38 10.98 13.85
N GLU A 109 18.26 10.08 14.31
CA GLU A 109 19.67 10.37 14.64
C GLU A 109 20.59 9.25 14.09
N THR A 110 21.79 9.47 13.56
CA THR A 110 22.89 10.37 13.97
C THR A 110 23.64 10.99 12.78
N LEU A 111 23.84 12.31 12.80
CA LEU A 111 24.96 13.00 12.14
C LEU A 111 26.26 12.75 12.93
#